data_AF-A0A967VP96-F1
#
_entry.id   AF-A0A967VP96-F1
#
_cell.length_a   1.000
_cell.length_b   1.000
_cell.length_c   1.000
_cell.angle_alpha   90.00
_cell.angle_beta   90.00
_cell.angle_gamma   90.00
#
_symmetry.space_group_name_H-M   'P 1'
#
loop_
_entity.id
_entity.type
_entity.pdbx_description
1 polymer ?
#
loop_
_entity_poly.entity_id
_entity_poly.type
_entity_poly.pdbx_seq_one_letter_code
_entity_poly.pdbx_strand_id
1 'polypeptide(L)' 'YDENKQAYIADASAGTFKEIVMAAERCPAGIIHPGTPLNKNEKDLDKWVKRAEPFN' A
#
# COMPACT_ATOMS: atom_id res chain seq x y z
N TYR A 1 -1.80 -5.62 15.16
CA TYR A 1 -2.35 -4.52 15.98
C TYR A 1 -1.41 -4.27 17.13
N ASP A 2 -0.95 -3.04 17.30
CA ASP A 2 0.00 -2.68 18.37
C ASP A 2 -0.72 -2.62 19.73
N GLU A 3 0.01 -2.27 20.78
CA GLU A 3 -0.55 -2.12 22.13
C GLU A 3 -1.64 -1.04 22.20
N ASN A 4 -1.62 -0.09 21.26
CA ASN A 4 -2.62 0.96 21.11
C ASN A 4 -3.82 0.56 20.23
N LYS A 5 -3.91 -0.71 19.83
CA LYS A 5 -4.93 -1.24 18.90
C LYS A 5 -4.91 -0.57 17.52
N GLN A 6 -3.75 -0.10 17.07
CA GLN A 6 -3.55 0.43 15.73
C GLN A 6 -3.14 -0.68 14.78
N ALA A 7 -3.69 -0.66 13.57
CA ALA A 7 -3.22 -1.54 12.51
C ALA A 7 -1.81 -1.09 12.10
N TYR A 8 -0.85 -2.02 12.12
CA TYR A 8 0.52 -1.78 11.68
C TYR A 8 0.92 -2.81 10.64
N ILE A 9 1.85 -2.43 9.77
CA ILE A 9 2.45 -3.33 8.79
C ILE A 9 3.53 -4.14 9.52
N ALA A 10 3.31 -5.45 9.69
CA ALA A 10 4.26 -6.33 10.39
C ALA A 10 5.54 -6.56 9.60
N ASP A 11 5.44 -6.60 8.27
CA ASP A 11 6.57 -6.68 7.35
C ASP A 11 6.21 -5.90 6.07
N ALA A 12 6.92 -4.80 5.82
CA ALA A 12 6.71 -3.95 4.65
C ALA A 12 7.19 -4.58 3.33
N SER A 13 7.92 -5.71 3.40
CA SER A 13 8.45 -6.46 2.26
C SER A 13 7.65 -7.72 1.94
N ALA A 14 6.73 -8.14 2.82
CA ALA A 14 5.95 -9.37 2.67
C ALA A 14 4.85 -9.30 1.58
N GLY A 15 4.68 -8.15 0.92
CA GLY A 15 3.68 -7.94 -0.13
C GLY A 15 4.18 -7.05 -1.25
N THR A 16 3.51 -7.13 -2.39
CA THR A 16 3.78 -6.29 -3.57
C THR A 16 3.16 -4.91 -3.41
N PHE A 17 3.74 -3.91 -4.06
CA PHE A 17 3.15 -2.57 -4.14
C PHE A 17 1.74 -2.61 -4.76
N LYS A 18 1.52 -3.52 -5.71
CA LYS A 18 0.19 -3.80 -6.27
C LYS A 18 -0.85 -4.14 -5.19
N GLU A 19 -0.50 -4.98 -4.22
CA GLU A 19 -1.46 -5.45 -3.20
C GLU A 19 -1.87 -4.34 -2.24
N ILE A 20 -0.93 -3.49 -1.81
CA ILE A 20 -1.25 -2.34 -0.95
C ILE A 20 -2.06 -1.28 -1.69
N VAL A 21 -1.79 -1.04 -2.98
CA VAL A 21 -2.61 -0.13 -3.80
C VAL A 21 -4.04 -0.67 -3.97
N MET A 22 -4.20 -1.97 -4.23
CA MET A 22 -5.53 -2.59 -4.29
C MET A 22 -6.25 -2.56 -2.93
N ALA A 23 -5.53 -2.66 -1.82
CA ALA A 23 -6.09 -2.53 -0.49
C ALA A 23 -6.59 -1.09 -0.24
N ALA A 24 -5.80 -0.09 -0.64
CA ALA A 24 -6.18 1.31 -0.56
C ALA A 24 -7.45 1.61 -1.37
N GLU A 25 -7.53 1.14 -2.60
CA GLU A 25 -8.72 1.30 -3.45
C GLU A 25 -9.98 0.66 -2.86
N ARG A 26 -9.82 -0.42 -2.09
CA ARG A 26 -10.95 -1.13 -1.47
C ARG A 26 -11.30 -0.58 -0.09
N CYS A 27 -10.48 0.28 0.49
CA CYS A 27 -10.66 0.79 1.84
C CYS A 27 -11.72 1.90 1.84
N PRO A 28 -12.93 1.68 2.38
CA PRO A 28 -13.96 2.72 2.39
C PRO A 28 -13.59 3.90 3.30
N ALA A 29 -12.74 3.64 4.30
CA ALA A 29 -12.27 4.63 5.25
C ALA A 29 -11.12 5.49 4.70
N GLY A 30 -10.47 5.10 3.59
CA GLY A 30 -9.37 5.86 3.00
C GLY A 30 -8.11 5.99 3.87
N ILE A 31 -7.93 5.10 4.85
CA ILE A 31 -6.82 5.16 5.83
C ILE A 31 -5.54 4.43 5.38
N ILE A 32 -5.57 3.79 4.21
CA ILE A 32 -4.44 3.04 3.68
C ILE A 32 -3.72 3.94 2.68
N HIS A 33 -2.50 4.33 3.03
CA HIS A 33 -1.62 5.13 2.20
C HIS A 33 -0.49 4.24 1.65
N PRO A 34 -0.51 3.88 0.34
CA PRO A 34 0.49 2.99 -0.25
C PRO A 34 1.91 3.54 -0.21
N GLY A 35 2.07 4.86 -0.24
CA GLY A 35 3.34 5.56 -0.22
C GLY A 35 4.18 5.27 -1.45
N THR A 36 5.48 5.05 -1.21
CA THR A 36 6.46 4.72 -2.25
C THR A 36 6.69 3.22 -2.31
N PRO A 37 6.71 2.60 -3.50
CA PRO A 37 7.04 1.19 -3.65
C PRO A 37 8.43 0.88 -3.10
N LEU A 38 8.49 -0.13 -2.22
CA LEU A 38 9.75 -0.62 -1.66
C LEU A 38 10.58 -1.38 -2.72
N ASN A 39 9.91 -2.08 -3.64
CA ASN A 39 10.53 -2.81 -4.74
C ASN A 39 10.28 -2.12 -6.09
N LYS A 40 11.35 -1.53 -6.64
CA LYS A 40 11.32 -0.80 -7.92
C LYS A 40 11.29 -1.72 -9.16
N ASN A 41 11.48 -3.02 -8.98
CA ASN A 41 11.53 -4.01 -10.06
C ASN A 41 10.21 -4.77 -10.20
N GLU A 42 9.14 -4.33 -9.53
CA GLU A 42 7.83 -4.95 -9.68
C GLU A 42 7.25 -4.74 -11.08
N LYS A 43 6.54 -5.76 -11.56
CA LYS A 43 5.87 -5.70 -12.86
C LYS A 43 4.76 -4.64 -12.84
N ASP A 44 4.71 -3.85 -13.90
CA ASP A 44 3.72 -2.77 -14.10
C ASP A 44 3.78 -1.68 -13.01
N LEU A 45 4.96 -1.43 -12.43
CA LEU A 45 5.13 -0.47 -11.34
C LEU A 45 4.55 0.91 -11.64
N ASP A 46 4.84 1.48 -12.82
CA ASP A 46 4.36 2.80 -13.22
C ASP A 46 2.82 2.89 -13.23
N LYS A 47 2.16 1.79 -13.58
CA LYS A 47 0.70 1.70 -13.56
C LYS A 47 0.18 1.75 -12.13
N TRP A 48 0.81 1.03 -11.21
CA TRP A 48 0.41 1.01 -9.80
C TRP A 48 0.73 2.33 -9.10
N VAL A 49 1.83 2.99 -9.45
CA VAL A 49 2.18 4.32 -8.92
C VAL A 49 1.11 5.35 -9.29
N LYS A 50 0.68 5.40 -10.55
CA LYS A 50 -0.42 6.29 -10.98
C LYS A 50 -1.74 6.02 -10.25
N ARG A 51 -2.02 4.75 -9.92
CA ARG A 51 -3.23 4.38 -9.16
C ARG A 51 -3.11 4.70 -7.68
N ALA A 52 -1.89 4.79 -7.15
CA ALA A 52 -1.63 5.14 -5.76
C ALA A 52 -1.74 6.64 -5.49
N GLU A 53 -1.55 7.51 -6.50
CA GLU A 53 -1.60 8.97 -6.39
C GLU A 53 -2.78 9.53 -5.56
N PRO A 54 -4.04 9.13 -5.77
CA PRO A 54 -5.16 9.67 -4.99
C PRO A 54 -5.20 9.19 -3.52
N PHE A 55 -4.39 8.21 -3.14
CA PHE A 55 -4.33 7.63 -1.80
C PHE A 55 -3.04 8.01 -1.05
N ASN A 56 -2.13 8.75 -1.69
CA ASN A 56 -0.87 9.20 -1.09
C ASN A 56 -1.00 10.58 -0.43
#